data_AF-A0A0F9IQA8-F1
#
_entry.id   AF-A0A0F9IQA8-F1
#
_cell.length_a   1.000
_cell.length_b   1.000
_cell.length_c   1.000
_cell.angle_alpha   90.00
_cell.angle_beta   90.00
_cell.angle_gamma   90.00
#
_symmetry.space_group_name_H-M   'P 1'
#
loop_
_entity.id
_entity.type
_entity.pdbx_description
1 polymer ?
#
loop_
_entity_poly.entity_id
_entity_poly.type
_entity_poly.pdbx_seq_one_letter_code
_entity_poly.pdbx_strand_id
1 'polypeptide(L)' 'HYRHQLSFKLGKGKFVLAVYEKLIRLTIPIDQENLLLLTLDNFDNIPQLVENVHKLIENLNDS' A
#
# COMPACT_ATOMS: atom_id res chain seq x y z
N HIS A 1 -1.37 8.52 15.55
CA HIS A 1 -0.03 7.89 15.68
C HIS A 1 0.49 7.24 14.38
N TYR A 2 -0.33 6.53 13.59
CA TYR A 2 0.08 5.82 12.35
C TYR A 2 0.65 6.70 11.22
N ARG A 3 0.18 7.94 11.06
CA ARG A 3 0.63 8.84 9.97
C ARG A 3 2.13 9.18 10.03
N HIS A 4 2.74 9.20 11.21
CA HIS A 4 4.14 9.60 11.39
C HIS A 4 5.12 8.44 11.17
N GLN A 5 4.68 7.19 11.37
CA GLN A 5 5.50 6.00 11.11
C GLN A 5 5.52 5.62 9.62
N LEU A 6 4.45 5.97 8.89
CA LEU A 6 4.29 5.62 7.48
C LEU A 6 4.63 6.79 6.53
N SER A 7 4.85 8.01 7.04
CA SER A 7 5.12 9.20 6.23
C SER A 7 6.36 9.08 5.34
N PHE A 8 7.39 8.36 5.80
CA PHE A 8 8.60 8.11 5.01
C PHE A 8 8.33 7.29 3.74
N LYS A 9 7.32 6.40 3.76
CA LYS A 9 6.93 5.56 2.60
C LYS A 9 5.71 6.12 1.84
N LEU A 10 4.79 6.82 2.52
CA LEU A 10 3.51 7.30 1.97
C LEU A 10 3.56 8.70 1.31
N GLY A 11 4.71 9.39 1.31
CA GLY A 11 4.82 10.78 0.86
C GLY A 11 5.39 11.02 -0.54
N LYS A 12 5.93 10.00 -1.23
CA LYS A 12 6.58 10.17 -2.56
C LYS A 12 5.61 10.09 -3.75
N GLY A 13 4.32 10.35 -3.55
CA GLY A 13 3.32 10.45 -4.62
C GLY A 13 2.90 9.12 -5.27
N LYS A 14 3.26 7.97 -4.71
CA LYS A 14 3.00 6.64 -5.31
C LYS A 14 2.09 5.72 -4.49
N PHE A 15 1.54 6.13 -3.35
CA PHE A 15 0.71 5.22 -2.54
C PHE A 15 -0.43 6.00 -1.90
N VAL A 16 -1.67 5.62 -2.21
CA VAL A 16 -2.86 6.13 -1.51
C VAL A 16 -3.40 5.02 -0.63
N LEU A 17 -3.42 5.27 0.68
CA LEU A 17 -4.03 4.41 1.68
C LEU A 17 -5.29 5.10 2.21
N ALA A 18 -6.46 4.53 1.92
CA ALA A 18 -7.72 4.92 2.52
C ALA A 18 -8.14 3.86 3.56
N VAL A 19 -8.29 4.29 4.81
CA VAL A 19 -8.72 3.43 5.92
C VAL A 19 -10.14 3.83 6.31
N TYR A 20 -11.07 2.89 6.20
CA TYR A 20 -12.44 2.95 6.67
C TYR A 20 -12.59 2.03 7.89
N GLU A 21 -13.71 2.11 8.61
CA GLU A 21 -13.91 1.41 9.89
C GLU A 21 -13.68 -0.11 9.83
N LYS A 22 -13.96 -0.75 8.69
CA LYS A 22 -13.80 -2.21 8.50
C LYS A 22 -12.99 -2.59 7.27
N LEU A 23 -12.52 -1.59 6.51
CA LEU A 23 -12.00 -1.80 5.17
C LEU A 23 -10.81 -0.90 4.91
N ILE A 24 -9.82 -1.47 4.23
CA ILE A 24 -8.61 -0.77 3.82
C ILE A 24 -8.48 -0.87 2.32
N ARG A 25 -8.23 0.28 1.70
CA ARG A 25 -7.99 0.39 0.27
C ARG A 25 -6.60 0.97 0.06
N LEU A 26 -5.79 0.24 -0.70
CA LEU A 26 -4.49 0.66 -1.17
C LEU A 26 -4.57 0.86 -2.69
N THR A 27 -4.12 2.01 -3.17
CA THR A 27 -3.94 2.29 -4.60
C THR A 27 -2.50 2.62 -4.86
N ILE A 28 -1.90 1.87 -5.78
CA ILE A 28 -0.45 1.87 -6.00
C ILE A 28 -0.18 1.82 -7.50
N PRO A 29 0.54 2.78 -8.08
CA PRO A 29 1.07 2.66 -9.42
C PRO A 29 2.20 1.64 -9.43
N ILE A 30 2.06 0.62 -10.27
CA ILE A 30 3.13 -0.34 -10.55
C ILE A 30 4.11 0.31 -11.52
N ASP A 31 3.58 0.91 -12.60
CA ASP A 31 4.33 1.64 -13.63
C ASP A 31 3.53 2.88 -14.13
N GLN A 32 3.80 3.35 -15.34
CA GLN A 32 3.12 4.52 -15.92
C GLN A 32 1.68 4.24 -16.40
N GLU A 33 1.33 2.99 -16.67
CA GLU A 33 0.06 2.58 -17.26
C GLU A 33 -0.77 1.69 -16.32
N ASN A 34 -0.13 1.04 -15.34
CA ASN A 34 -0.76 0.03 -14.49
C ASN A 34 -0.90 0.48 -13.03
N LEU A 35 -2.10 0.24 -12.48
CA LEU A 35 -2.42 0.47 -11.08
C LEU A 35 -2.81 -0.84 -10.38
N LEU A 36 -2.21 -1.07 -9.21
CA LEU A 36 -2.65 -2.08 -8.26
C LEU A 36 -3.68 -1.48 -7.30
N LEU A 37 -4.88 -2.05 -7.31
CA LEU A 37 -5.94 -1.75 -6.35
C LEU A 37 -6.10 -2.94 -5.41
N LEU A 38 -5.81 -2.72 -4.13
CA LEU A 38 -5.98 -3.72 -3.08
C LEU A 38 -7.12 -3.28 -2.16
N THR A 39 -8.12 -4.14 -1.98
CA THR A 39 -9.23 -3.93 -1.02
C THR A 39 -9.28 -5.07 -0.04
N LEU A 40 -9.39 -4.72 1.23
CA LEU A 40 -9.09 -5.61 2.34
C LEU A 40 -10.04 -5.35 3.51
N ASP A 41 -10.61 -6.40 4.11
CA ASP A 41 -11.46 -6.33 5.29
C ASP A 41 -10.79 -6.99 6.52
N ASN A 42 -11.08 -6.52 7.74
CA ASN A 42 -10.56 -7.07 9.00
C ASN A 42 -9.01 -7.27 9.04
N PHE A 43 -8.24 -6.19 8.93
CA PHE A 43 -6.77 -6.27 9.01
C PHE A 43 -6.24 -5.80 10.36
N ASP A 44 -5.61 -6.72 11.08
CA ASP A 44 -5.04 -6.44 12.40
C ASP A 44 -3.60 -5.86 12.33
N ASN A 45 -2.91 -5.98 11.17
CA ASN A 45 -1.50 -5.56 11.05
C ASN A 45 -1.17 -4.86 9.72
N ILE A 46 -1.44 -3.56 9.67
CA ILE A 46 -1.23 -2.70 8.50
C ILE A 46 0.26 -2.57 8.11
N PRO A 47 1.21 -2.44 9.06
CA PRO A 47 2.63 -2.43 8.71
C PRO A 47 3.07 -3.67 7.93
N GLN A 48 2.66 -4.86 8.36
CA GLN A 48 3.03 -6.11 7.66
C GLN A 48 2.43 -6.18 6.26
N LEU A 49 1.18 -5.74 6.10
CA LEU A 49 0.53 -5.65 4.80
C LEU A 49 1.32 -4.75 3.83
N VAL A 50 1.69 -3.55 4.28
CA VAL A 50 2.45 -2.59 3.45
C VAL A 50 3.78 -3.18 3.03
N GLU A 51 4.46 -3.93 3.91
CA GLU A 51 5.72 -4.59 3.61
C GLU A 51 5.55 -5.72 2.57
N ASN A 52 4.50 -6.54 2.70
CA ASN A 52 4.21 -7.61 1.73
C ASN A 52 3.90 -7.03 0.34
N VAL A 53 3.12 -5.95 0.30
CA VAL A 53 2.78 -5.25 -0.94
C VAL A 53 4.02 -4.64 -1.59
N HIS A 54 4.94 -4.08 -0.80
CA HIS A 54 6.22 -3.58 -1.31
C HIS A 54 7.03 -4.68 -2.00
N LYS A 55 7.20 -5.83 -1.35
CA LYS A 55 7.92 -6.99 -1.92
C LYS A 55 7.27 -7.52 -3.19
N LEU A 56 5.94 -7.55 -3.23
CA LEU A 56 5.20 -7.96 -4.43
C LEU A 56 5.54 -7.03 -5.61
N ILE A 57 5.55 -5.72 -5.39
CA ILE A 57 5.85 -4.74 -6.44
C ILE A 57 7.31 -4.83 -6.90
N GLU A 58 8.26 -5.02 -5.98
CA GLU A 58 9.67 -5.24 -6.33
C GLU A 58 9.81 -6.46 -7.27
N ASN A 59 9.18 -7.59 -6.93
CA ASN A 59 9.22 -8.79 -7.77
C ASN A 59 8.58 -8.59 -9.16
N LEU A 60 7.53 -7.76 -9.26
CA LEU A 60 6.88 -7.45 -10.53
C LEU A 60 7.75 -6.57 -11.45
N ASN A 61 8.63 -5.74 -10.87
CA ASN A 61 9.52 -4.86 -11.64
C ASN A 61 10.83 -5.55 -12.06
N ASP A 62 11.20 -6.65 -11.40
CA ASP A 62 12.40 -7.45 -11.70
C ASP A 62 12.13 -8.57 -12.74
N SER A 63 10.89 -8.71 -13.24
CA SER A 63 10.46 -9.72 -14.23
C SER A 63 10.28 -9.12 -15.62
#